data_AF-A1HR84-F1
#
_entry.id   AF-A1HR84-F1
#
_cell.length_a   1.000
_cell.length_b   1.000
_cell.length_c   1.000
_cell.angle_alpha   90.00
_cell.angle_beta   90.00
_cell.angle_gamma   90.00
#
_symmetry.space_group_name_H-M   'P 1'
#
loop_
_entity.id
_entity.type
_entity.pdbx_description
1 polymer ?
#
loop_
_entity_poly.entity_id
_entity_poly.type
_entity_poly.pdbx_seq_one_letter_code
_entity_poly.pdbx_strand_id
1 'polypeptide(L)'
;MGLVTALYADSSGNIFDAPGYQAVGRSGCATVRLSADEMIPLPKGAELMFLPGRTALAARENKIEPLAGPLLAVAAMLPVGYTRTYLPAFHRQEGAPPLPLFGYTAVALYKDEMYVAAMQSAANDKWDPARYNTADLPRRIARVKKDLPNNRLVEHLAHCSLKWHCCTAQNLFYRRWEAGIPVSPVCNANCLGCISLQPAECCPAPQSRIAFHPTAEEVAEVGVYHLSGAPDAIISFGQGCEGEPALAAGTIAAAVRRIRARTGRGIININTNAGYTDGIAQIVDAGLNSMRVSIISARPDAYQAYYRAGYRLDDVKASIRYAKAKGVYVSLNMLLFPGFNDRPEEAAAWFDFLAETGVDMVQLRNLNLDPDLFLTAMPPSSAEPIGVRPFLAELAHRFPRLRLGSFTEYNFAKHK
;
A
#
# COMPACT_ATOMS: atom_id res chain seq x y z
N MET A 1 5.86 26.13 -19.66
CA MET A 1 5.60 25.52 -18.35
C MET A 1 4.82 26.49 -17.50
N GLY A 2 3.61 26.11 -17.07
CA GLY A 2 2.82 26.92 -16.15
C GLY A 2 3.47 26.94 -14.77
N LEU A 3 3.68 28.14 -14.22
CA LEU A 3 4.10 28.32 -12.84
C LEU A 3 2.96 27.89 -11.91
N VAL A 4 3.30 27.10 -10.89
CA VAL A 4 2.37 26.66 -9.85
C VAL A 4 2.70 27.37 -8.55
N THR A 5 1.68 27.83 -7.83
CA THR A 5 1.83 28.66 -6.62
C THR A 5 1.92 27.78 -5.38
N ALA A 6 2.84 28.12 -4.48
CA ALA A 6 3.00 27.43 -3.21
C ALA A 6 1.76 27.59 -2.31
N LEU A 7 1.53 26.59 -1.47
CA LEU A 7 0.46 26.58 -0.48
C LEU A 7 1.06 26.51 0.92
N TYR A 8 0.36 27.10 1.89
CA TYR A 8 0.66 26.94 3.30
C TYR A 8 -0.62 26.82 4.12
N ALA A 9 -0.50 26.29 5.34
CA ALA A 9 -1.55 26.31 6.32
C ALA A 9 -1.19 27.21 7.51
N ASP A 10 -2.19 27.87 8.07
CA ASP A 10 -2.07 28.57 9.36
C ASP A 10 -2.14 27.57 10.54
N SER A 11 -2.02 28.09 11.77
CA SER A 11 -2.13 27.29 12.99
C SER A 11 -3.53 26.70 13.23
N SER A 12 -4.55 27.20 12.54
CA SER A 12 -5.93 26.72 12.59
C SER A 12 -6.24 25.68 11.52
N GLY A 13 -5.28 25.40 10.62
CA GLY A 13 -5.42 24.44 9.52
C GLY A 13 -6.10 25.01 8.28
N ASN A 14 -6.32 26.33 8.20
CA ASN A 14 -6.81 26.96 6.98
C ASN A 14 -5.68 27.01 5.95
N ILE A 15 -5.98 26.61 4.71
CA ILE A 15 -5.01 26.56 3.61
C ILE A 15 -5.12 27.84 2.78
N PHE A 16 -3.98 28.47 2.52
CA PHE A 16 -3.84 29.68 1.71
C PHE A 16 -2.78 29.48 0.63
N ASP A 17 -2.89 30.25 -0.45
CA ASP A 17 -1.84 30.38 -1.45
C ASP A 17 -0.79 31.42 -1.02
N ALA A 18 0.41 31.29 -1.56
CA ALA A 18 1.49 32.26 -1.40
C ALA A 18 1.78 32.96 -2.74
N PRO A 19 1.05 34.02 -3.11
CA PRO A 19 1.27 34.76 -4.36
C PRO A 19 2.73 35.19 -4.52
N GLY A 20 3.29 34.97 -5.71
CA GLY A 20 4.69 35.28 -6.01
C GLY A 20 5.71 34.24 -5.55
N TYR A 21 5.26 33.18 -4.89
CA TYR A 21 6.09 32.04 -4.49
C TYR A 21 5.71 30.79 -5.30
N GLN A 22 6.68 30.23 -6.03
CA GLN A 22 6.51 29.01 -6.78
C GLN A 22 6.56 27.78 -5.84
N ALA A 23 5.66 26.83 -6.05
CA ALA A 23 5.63 25.59 -5.28
C ALA A 23 6.87 24.74 -5.56
N VAL A 24 7.36 24.09 -4.50
CA VAL A 24 8.47 23.13 -4.57
C VAL A 24 8.05 21.79 -3.98
N GLY A 25 8.69 20.73 -4.45
CA GLY A 25 8.51 19.37 -3.97
C GLY A 25 9.85 18.72 -3.68
N ARG A 26 9.82 17.48 -3.20
CA ARG A 26 11.01 16.69 -2.89
C ARG A 26 11.05 15.40 -3.72
N SER A 27 12.24 15.11 -4.24
CA SER A 27 12.65 13.78 -4.69
C SER A 27 13.75 13.31 -3.74
N GLY A 28 13.40 12.44 -2.78
CA GLY A 28 14.29 12.09 -1.69
C GLY A 28 14.67 13.31 -0.84
N CYS A 29 15.98 13.58 -0.75
CA CYS A 29 16.50 14.75 -0.05
C CYS A 29 16.58 16.01 -0.92
N ALA A 30 16.44 15.88 -2.25
CA ALA A 30 16.56 17.01 -3.16
C ALA A 30 15.24 17.77 -3.27
N THR A 31 15.31 19.10 -3.14
CA THR A 31 14.16 19.98 -3.36
C THR A 31 14.16 20.46 -4.80
N VAL A 32 13.01 20.35 -5.47
CA VAL A 32 12.83 20.70 -6.89
C VAL A 32 11.68 21.67 -7.05
N ARG A 33 11.75 22.53 -8.06
CA ARG A 33 10.63 23.39 -8.46
C ARG A 33 9.60 22.54 -9.18
N LEU A 34 8.35 22.67 -8.77
CA LEU A 34 7.25 22.00 -9.44
C LEU A 34 6.81 22.81 -10.66
N SER A 35 6.34 22.10 -11.67
CA SER A 35 5.72 22.67 -12.87
C SER A 35 4.33 22.07 -13.08
N ALA A 36 3.43 22.84 -13.69
CA ALA A 36 2.06 22.38 -13.94
C ALA A 36 2.01 21.09 -14.78
N ASP A 37 2.97 20.89 -15.68
CA ASP A 37 3.03 19.75 -16.60
C ASP A 37 3.39 18.42 -15.88
N GLU A 38 3.88 18.50 -14.64
CA GLU A 38 4.23 17.34 -13.80
C GLU A 38 3.13 16.98 -12.79
N MET A 39 2.07 17.78 -12.74
CA MET A 39 1.00 17.69 -11.76
C MET A 39 -0.34 17.34 -12.42
N ILE A 40 -1.26 16.83 -11.63
CA ILE A 40 -2.65 16.58 -12.03
C ILE A 40 -3.60 17.32 -11.09
N PRO A 41 -4.83 17.66 -11.54
CA PRO A 41 -5.86 18.16 -10.63
C PRO A 41 -6.03 17.24 -9.42
N LEU A 42 -6.27 17.81 -8.25
CA LEU A 42 -6.48 17.07 -7.00
C LEU A 42 -7.58 16.00 -7.21
N PRO A 43 -7.25 14.70 -7.12
CA PRO A 43 -8.22 13.65 -7.39
C PRO A 43 -9.39 13.69 -6.41
N LYS A 44 -10.59 13.34 -6.88
CA LYS A 44 -11.74 13.13 -6.01
C LYS A 44 -11.42 12.07 -4.95
N GLY A 45 -11.66 12.39 -3.68
CA GLY A 45 -11.36 11.50 -2.55
C GLY A 45 -9.92 11.63 -2.03
N ALA A 46 -9.11 12.54 -2.57
CA ALA A 46 -7.88 12.96 -1.92
C ALA A 46 -8.20 13.85 -0.70
N GLU A 47 -7.38 13.74 0.34
CA GLU A 47 -7.51 14.53 1.57
C GLU A 47 -6.31 15.45 1.72
N LEU A 48 -6.57 16.73 1.94
CA LEU A 48 -5.54 17.73 2.25
C LEU A 48 -5.23 17.72 3.75
N MET A 49 -3.96 17.92 4.08
CA MET A 49 -3.48 17.99 5.45
C MET A 49 -2.33 18.97 5.56
N PHE A 50 -2.22 19.64 6.70
CA PHE A 50 -1.02 20.37 7.07
C PHE A 50 -0.06 19.47 7.84
N LEU A 51 1.22 19.83 7.86
CA LEU A 51 2.28 19.04 8.49
C LEU A 51 2.77 19.73 9.78
N PRO A 52 2.38 19.25 10.98
CA PRO A 52 2.77 19.87 12.24
C PRO A 52 4.28 20.02 12.40
N GLY A 53 4.76 21.20 12.78
CA GLY A 53 6.19 21.48 12.98
C GLY A 53 7.03 21.49 11.69
N ARG A 54 6.40 21.55 10.50
CA ARG A 54 7.07 21.63 9.20
C ARG A 54 6.67 22.92 8.51
N THR A 55 7.60 23.86 8.39
CA THR A 55 7.37 25.13 7.66
C THR A 55 7.38 24.86 6.16
N ALA A 56 6.43 25.42 5.42
CA ALA A 56 6.36 25.32 3.97
C ALA A 56 7.64 25.89 3.33
N LEU A 57 8.24 25.14 2.40
CA LEU A 57 9.28 25.67 1.51
C LEU A 57 8.63 26.20 0.25
N ALA A 58 9.15 27.31 -0.27
CA ALA A 58 8.74 27.85 -1.56
C ALA A 58 9.92 28.48 -2.30
N ALA A 59 9.81 28.55 -3.62
CA ALA A 59 10.80 29.22 -4.45
C ALA A 59 10.37 30.66 -4.76
N ARG A 60 11.28 31.62 -4.55
CA ARG A 60 11.14 33.00 -5.00
C ARG A 60 12.42 33.41 -5.71
N GLU A 61 12.28 33.96 -6.92
CA GLU A 61 13.41 34.25 -7.81
C GLU A 61 14.30 33.02 -8.04
N ASN A 62 15.53 33.02 -7.50
CA ASN A 62 16.53 31.94 -7.60
C ASN A 62 16.76 31.19 -6.27
N LYS A 63 15.98 31.49 -5.22
CA LYS A 63 16.16 30.90 -3.88
C LYS A 63 14.97 30.02 -3.51
N ILE A 64 15.25 28.94 -2.79
CA ILE A 64 14.26 28.08 -2.15
C ILE A 64 14.46 28.26 -0.65
N GLU A 65 13.45 28.78 0.04
CA GLU A 65 13.53 29.12 1.45
C GLU A 65 12.22 28.83 2.18
N PRO A 66 12.25 28.67 3.52
CA PRO A 66 11.03 28.58 4.31
C PRO A 66 10.23 29.87 4.20
N LEU A 67 8.91 29.74 4.08
CA LEU A 67 8.02 30.90 4.20
C LEU A 67 8.16 31.51 5.61
N ALA A 68 8.19 32.83 5.69
CA ALA A 68 8.37 33.54 6.96
C ALA A 68 7.16 33.37 7.88
N GLY A 69 7.41 32.98 9.13
CA GLY A 69 6.38 32.77 10.15
C GLY A 69 5.96 31.29 10.33
N PRO A 70 4.94 31.02 11.17
CA PRO A 70 4.47 29.66 11.46
C PRO A 70 3.58 29.11 10.31
N LEU A 71 4.06 29.20 9.08
CA LEU A 71 3.31 28.81 7.87
C LEU A 71 3.63 27.35 7.55
N LEU A 72 2.69 26.47 7.86
CA LEU A 72 2.90 25.03 7.82
C LEU A 72 2.80 24.49 6.38
N ALA A 73 3.62 23.50 6.08
CA ALA A 73 3.58 22.80 4.79
C ALA A 73 2.26 22.04 4.63
N VAL A 74 1.73 22.05 3.41
CA VAL A 74 0.52 21.31 3.04
C VAL A 74 0.90 20.09 2.20
N ALA A 75 0.20 18.99 2.41
CA ALA A 75 0.31 17.77 1.63
C ALA A 75 -1.07 17.23 1.26
N ALA A 76 -1.10 16.31 0.31
CA ALA A 76 -2.29 15.53 -0.02
C ALA A 76 -2.04 14.03 0.22
N MET A 77 -3.03 13.33 0.78
CA MET A 77 -3.13 11.88 0.74
C MET A 77 -3.97 11.49 -0.48
N LEU A 78 -3.40 10.63 -1.33
CA LEU A 78 -4.04 10.22 -2.58
C LEU A 78 -4.88 8.95 -2.39
N PRO A 79 -6.04 8.83 -3.09
CA PRO A 79 -6.74 7.56 -3.17
C PRO A 79 -5.91 6.52 -3.95
N VAL A 80 -6.18 5.24 -3.71
CA VAL A 80 -5.53 4.14 -4.44
C VAL A 80 -5.87 4.26 -5.93
N GLY A 81 -4.88 4.03 -6.81
CA GLY A 81 -4.99 4.29 -8.24
C GLY A 81 -4.27 5.56 -8.68
N TYR A 82 -3.70 6.31 -7.73
CA TYR A 82 -2.80 7.43 -8.00
C TYR A 82 -1.44 7.21 -7.35
N THR A 83 -0.40 7.41 -8.15
CA THR A 83 1.00 7.26 -7.73
C THR A 83 1.62 8.64 -7.60
N ARG A 84 2.14 8.96 -6.41
CA ARG A 84 2.85 10.23 -6.19
C ARG A 84 4.18 10.24 -6.93
N THR A 85 4.55 11.40 -7.46
CA THR A 85 5.83 11.63 -8.15
C THR A 85 6.76 12.55 -7.38
N TYR A 86 6.22 13.37 -6.46
CA TYR A 86 7.01 14.18 -5.53
C TYR A 86 6.40 14.20 -4.13
N LEU A 87 7.27 14.29 -3.13
CA LEU A 87 6.94 14.50 -1.72
C LEU A 87 6.75 15.99 -1.42
N PRO A 88 6.01 16.38 -0.39
CA PRO A 88 5.96 17.78 0.03
C PRO A 88 7.36 18.26 0.46
N ALA A 89 7.71 19.49 0.09
CA ALA A 89 8.93 20.14 0.54
C ALA A 89 8.66 21.00 1.76
N PHE A 90 9.48 20.84 2.79
CA PHE A 90 9.34 21.56 4.05
C PHE A 90 10.67 21.72 4.77
N HIS A 91 10.74 22.72 5.64
CA HIS A 91 11.77 22.84 6.65
C HIS A 91 11.24 22.27 7.96
N ARG A 92 11.88 21.20 8.46
CA ARG A 92 11.51 20.57 9.73
C ARG A 92 12.03 21.43 10.88
N GLN A 93 11.12 21.89 11.73
CA GLN A 93 11.46 22.65 12.93
C GLN A 93 12.10 21.74 13.99
N GLU A 94 12.88 22.35 14.88
CA GLU A 94 13.41 21.65 16.04
C GLU A 94 12.26 21.12 16.91
N GLY A 95 12.37 19.89 17.40
CA GLY A 95 11.34 19.24 18.21
C GLY A 95 10.08 18.79 17.46
N ALA A 96 10.04 18.89 16.12
CA ALA A 96 8.86 18.51 15.35
C ALA A 96 8.53 17.00 15.50
N PRO A 97 7.28 16.63 15.84
CA PRO A 97 6.89 15.25 16.16
C PRO A 97 6.96 14.36 14.92
N PRO A 98 7.12 13.03 15.01
CA PRO A 98 6.96 12.15 13.85
C PRO A 98 5.62 12.36 13.14
N LEU A 99 5.64 12.38 11.81
CA LEU A 99 4.40 12.40 11.03
C LEU A 99 3.70 11.03 11.06
N PRO A 100 2.35 10.98 11.09
CA PRO A 100 1.60 9.73 10.98
C PRO A 100 1.89 8.92 9.71
N LEU A 101 1.48 7.65 9.70
CA LEU A 101 1.67 6.75 8.56
C LEU A 101 0.69 7.06 7.41
N PHE A 102 0.92 8.18 6.72
CA PHE A 102 0.21 8.60 5.51
C PHE A 102 1.13 8.74 4.30
N GLY A 103 0.52 8.66 3.12
CA GLY A 103 1.19 8.83 1.84
C GLY A 103 1.24 10.30 1.43
N TYR A 104 2.17 11.07 2.01
CA TYR A 104 2.31 12.50 1.74
C TYR A 104 2.72 12.79 0.29
N THR A 105 1.96 13.65 -0.38
CA THR A 105 2.18 14.10 -1.77
C THR A 105 2.25 15.62 -1.82
N ALA A 106 3.15 16.17 -2.65
CA ALA A 106 3.23 17.61 -2.86
C ALA A 106 1.94 18.15 -3.52
N VAL A 107 1.50 19.31 -3.06
CA VAL A 107 0.31 20.02 -3.55
C VAL A 107 0.67 21.47 -3.89
N ALA A 108 0.02 22.03 -4.91
CA ALA A 108 0.19 23.40 -5.34
C ALA A 108 -1.13 23.97 -5.88
N LEU A 109 -1.23 25.29 -5.95
CA LEU A 109 -2.34 25.96 -6.63
C LEU A 109 -1.96 26.24 -8.09
N TYR A 110 -2.86 25.94 -9.02
CA TYR A 110 -2.71 26.29 -10.43
C TYR A 110 -4.07 26.67 -11.01
N LYS A 111 -4.20 27.90 -11.54
CA LYS A 111 -5.45 28.44 -12.11
C LYS A 111 -6.66 28.27 -11.16
N ASP A 112 -6.50 28.71 -9.92
CA ASP A 112 -7.53 28.65 -8.86
C ASP A 112 -7.99 27.23 -8.46
N GLU A 113 -7.25 26.20 -8.89
CA GLU A 113 -7.52 24.80 -8.56
C GLU A 113 -6.32 24.15 -7.87
N MET A 114 -6.59 23.20 -6.98
CA MET A 114 -5.55 22.42 -6.29
C MET A 114 -5.03 21.33 -7.21
N TYR A 115 -3.71 21.23 -7.32
CA TYR A 115 -2.99 20.24 -8.12
C TYR A 115 -2.04 19.44 -7.23
N VAL A 116 -1.81 18.17 -7.56
CA VAL A 116 -0.90 17.28 -6.85
C VAL A 116 0.16 16.72 -7.77
N ALA A 117 1.36 16.53 -7.23
CA ALA A 117 2.47 15.88 -7.92
C ALA A 117 2.26 14.36 -7.98
N ALA A 118 1.42 13.92 -8.91
CA ALA A 118 1.03 12.53 -9.06
C ALA A 118 0.69 12.18 -10.52
N MET A 119 0.55 10.88 -10.77
CA MET A 119 -0.04 10.33 -11.98
C MET A 119 -1.14 9.34 -11.63
N GLN A 120 -2.15 9.22 -12.49
CA GLN A 120 -3.11 8.12 -12.37
C GLN A 120 -2.43 6.83 -12.85
N SER A 121 -2.32 5.86 -11.95
CA SER A 121 -1.71 4.54 -12.19
C SER A 121 -2.73 3.42 -12.35
N ALA A 122 -3.99 3.63 -11.93
CA ALA A 122 -5.11 2.77 -12.30
C ALA A 122 -6.46 3.49 -12.09
N ALA A 123 -7.47 3.13 -12.87
CA ALA A 123 -8.86 3.43 -12.57
C ALA A 123 -9.49 2.21 -11.86
N ASN A 124 -10.24 2.40 -10.78
CA ASN A 124 -10.97 1.28 -10.17
C ASN A 124 -12.22 1.67 -9.40
N ASP A 125 -13.36 1.42 -10.02
CA ASP A 125 -14.68 1.65 -9.44
C ASP A 125 -15.01 0.73 -8.26
N LYS A 126 -14.37 -0.45 -8.14
CA LYS A 126 -14.64 -1.41 -7.05
C LYS A 126 -14.13 -0.92 -5.68
N TRP A 127 -13.19 0.01 -5.69
CA TRP A 127 -12.63 0.61 -4.48
C TRP A 127 -13.14 2.03 -4.23
N ASP A 128 -14.17 2.47 -4.95
CA ASP A 128 -14.84 3.73 -4.67
C ASP A 128 -15.43 3.71 -3.24
N PRO A 129 -15.00 4.63 -2.35
CA PRO A 129 -15.50 4.71 -0.98
C PRO A 129 -17.02 4.80 -0.88
N ALA A 130 -17.71 5.39 -1.88
CA ALA A 130 -19.16 5.52 -1.92
C ALA A 130 -19.90 4.16 -1.96
N ARG A 131 -19.20 3.08 -2.31
CA ARG A 131 -19.77 1.73 -2.34
C ARG A 131 -19.72 1.03 -0.98
N TYR A 132 -19.00 1.56 -0.01
CA TYR A 132 -18.79 0.97 1.32
C TYR A 132 -19.54 1.75 2.38
N ASN A 133 -19.61 1.21 3.60
CA ASN A 133 -20.31 1.84 4.74
C ASN A 133 -21.77 2.20 4.46
N THR A 134 -22.46 1.42 3.63
CA THR A 134 -23.86 1.68 3.28
C THR A 134 -24.77 1.42 4.48
N ALA A 135 -25.93 2.09 4.51
CA ALA A 135 -26.87 2.00 5.63
C ALA A 135 -27.39 0.57 5.91
N ASP A 136 -27.35 -0.33 4.92
CA ASP A 136 -27.78 -1.73 5.05
C ASP A 136 -26.67 -2.68 5.54
N LEU A 137 -25.43 -2.21 5.76
CA LEU A 137 -24.32 -3.02 6.25
C LEU A 137 -24.64 -3.77 7.56
N PRO A 138 -25.25 -3.17 8.61
CA PRO A 138 -25.58 -3.90 9.84
C PRO A 138 -26.53 -5.07 9.60
N ARG A 139 -27.51 -4.90 8.70
CA ARG A 139 -28.45 -5.98 8.33
C ARG A 139 -27.74 -7.12 7.60
N ARG A 140 -26.78 -6.80 6.73
CA ARG A 140 -25.96 -7.80 6.05
C ARG A 140 -25.07 -8.58 7.01
N ILE A 141 -24.46 -7.89 7.97
CA ILE A 141 -23.69 -8.52 9.05
C ILE A 141 -24.55 -9.53 9.82
N ALA A 142 -25.75 -9.12 10.25
CA ALA A 142 -26.66 -10.01 10.97
C ALA A 142 -27.03 -11.25 10.16
N ARG A 143 -27.21 -11.12 8.83
CA ARG A 143 -27.46 -12.25 7.94
C ARG A 143 -26.29 -13.22 7.89
N VAL A 144 -25.06 -12.74 7.66
CA VAL A 144 -23.88 -13.62 7.59
C VAL A 144 -23.63 -14.33 8.92
N LYS A 145 -23.82 -13.65 10.06
CA LYS A 145 -23.73 -14.28 11.38
C LYS A 145 -24.72 -15.43 11.58
N LYS A 146 -25.92 -15.32 10.97
CA LYS A 146 -26.91 -16.40 10.96
C LYS A 146 -26.51 -17.54 10.01
N ASP A 147 -25.95 -17.21 8.85
CA ASP A 147 -25.50 -18.19 7.86
C ASP A 147 -24.26 -18.97 8.34
N LEU A 148 -23.40 -18.35 9.17
CA LEU A 148 -22.16 -18.89 9.72
C LEU A 148 -22.12 -18.73 11.26
N PRO A 149 -22.97 -19.47 12.00
CA PRO A 149 -23.04 -19.36 13.45
C PRO A 149 -21.77 -19.87 14.12
N ASN A 150 -21.40 -19.28 15.26
CA ASN A 150 -20.25 -19.68 16.09
C ASN A 150 -18.86 -19.56 15.44
N ASN A 151 -18.74 -18.85 14.32
CA ASN A 151 -17.46 -18.62 13.65
C ASN A 151 -16.81 -17.31 14.13
N ARG A 152 -15.68 -17.40 14.86
CA ARG A 152 -15.04 -16.21 15.47
C ARG A 152 -14.49 -15.23 14.43
N LEU A 153 -14.17 -15.69 13.22
CA LEU A 153 -13.74 -14.80 12.13
C LEU A 153 -14.86 -13.88 11.68
N VAL A 154 -16.10 -14.37 11.63
CA VAL A 154 -17.26 -13.55 11.24
C VAL A 154 -17.47 -12.42 12.25
N GLU A 155 -17.31 -12.71 13.55
CA GLU A 155 -17.37 -11.70 14.61
C GLU A 155 -16.24 -10.66 14.49
N HIS A 156 -15.00 -11.12 14.28
CA HIS A 156 -13.86 -10.23 14.08
C HIS A 156 -14.04 -9.34 12.83
N LEU A 157 -14.45 -9.91 11.69
CA LEU A 157 -14.66 -9.17 10.45
C LEU A 157 -15.84 -8.19 10.55
N ALA A 158 -16.89 -8.52 11.32
CA ALA A 158 -17.98 -7.59 11.62
C ALA A 158 -17.46 -6.40 12.43
N HIS A 159 -16.60 -6.65 13.43
CA HIS A 159 -15.94 -5.58 14.17
C HIS A 159 -15.06 -4.72 13.26
N CYS A 160 -14.21 -5.33 12.41
CA CYS A 160 -13.39 -4.59 11.44
C CYS A 160 -14.23 -3.72 10.50
N SER A 161 -15.38 -4.24 10.06
CA SER A 161 -16.29 -3.56 9.15
C SER A 161 -16.92 -2.32 9.77
N LEU A 162 -17.32 -2.39 11.03
CA LEU A 162 -18.05 -1.33 11.73
C LEU A 162 -17.13 -0.33 12.43
N LYS A 163 -16.03 -0.81 13.04
CA LYS A 163 -15.13 0.01 13.85
C LYS A 163 -14.06 0.71 13.03
N TRP A 164 -13.47 0.01 12.06
CA TRP A 164 -12.35 0.50 11.26
C TRP A 164 -12.71 0.73 9.79
N HIS A 165 -14.00 0.58 9.43
CA HIS A 165 -14.50 0.76 8.08
C HIS A 165 -13.73 -0.07 7.03
N CYS A 166 -13.24 -1.25 7.43
CA CYS A 166 -12.37 -2.08 6.61
C CYS A 166 -13.12 -2.60 5.37
N CYS A 167 -12.78 -2.09 4.19
CA CYS A 167 -13.45 -2.41 2.94
C CYS A 167 -13.34 -3.90 2.58
N THR A 168 -12.20 -4.54 2.83
CA THR A 168 -12.02 -5.99 2.58
C THR A 168 -12.80 -6.85 3.56
N ALA A 169 -13.02 -6.40 4.79
CA ALA A 169 -13.92 -7.10 5.73
C ALA A 169 -15.38 -6.94 5.31
N GLN A 170 -15.78 -5.74 4.88
CA GLN A 170 -17.15 -5.45 4.44
C GLN A 170 -17.56 -6.27 3.21
N ASN A 171 -16.62 -6.59 2.33
CA ASN A 171 -16.88 -7.37 1.13
C ASN A 171 -17.36 -8.80 1.40
N LEU A 172 -17.04 -9.39 2.56
CA LEU A 172 -17.66 -10.64 3.02
C LEU A 172 -19.18 -10.45 3.20
N PHE A 173 -19.59 -9.37 3.86
CA PHE A 173 -20.99 -9.07 4.17
C PHE A 173 -21.79 -8.56 2.97
N TYR A 174 -21.14 -7.80 2.07
CA TYR A 174 -21.72 -7.44 0.79
C TYR A 174 -21.78 -8.61 -0.20
N ARG A 175 -21.03 -9.69 0.04
CA ARG A 175 -20.86 -10.85 -0.84
C ARG A 175 -20.39 -10.45 -2.24
N ARG A 176 -19.27 -9.73 -2.32
CA ARG A 176 -18.66 -9.31 -3.59
C ARG A 176 -17.15 -9.22 -3.48
N TRP A 177 -16.45 -9.44 -4.59
CA TRP A 177 -15.03 -9.07 -4.77
C TRP A 177 -14.09 -9.70 -3.73
N GLU A 178 -13.07 -8.95 -3.28
CA GLU A 178 -12.04 -9.41 -2.35
C GLU A 178 -12.48 -9.30 -0.89
N ALA A 179 -12.60 -10.45 -0.23
CA ALA A 179 -12.83 -10.57 1.21
C ALA A 179 -11.54 -10.98 1.93
N GLY A 180 -11.22 -10.24 2.98
CA GLY A 180 -10.08 -10.53 3.85
C GLY A 180 -10.39 -11.63 4.87
N ILE A 181 -9.48 -12.60 5.06
CA ILE A 181 -9.60 -13.63 6.11
C ILE A 181 -8.32 -13.63 6.96
N PRO A 182 -8.31 -12.95 8.12
CA PRO A 182 -7.14 -12.90 8.97
C PRO A 182 -6.89 -14.22 9.71
N VAL A 183 -5.63 -14.65 9.76
CA VAL A 183 -5.23 -15.94 10.33
C VAL A 183 -4.01 -15.86 11.26
N SER A 184 -3.21 -14.80 11.17
CA SER A 184 -1.95 -14.71 11.91
C SER A 184 -1.90 -13.50 12.87
N PRO A 185 -1.87 -13.71 14.20
CA PRO A 185 -1.70 -12.62 15.16
C PRO A 185 -0.25 -12.09 15.22
N VAL A 186 0.72 -12.83 14.67
CA VAL A 186 2.16 -12.59 14.80
C VAL A 186 2.81 -12.28 13.46
N CYS A 187 3.95 -11.58 13.48
CA CYS A 187 4.74 -11.27 12.29
C CYS A 187 6.23 -11.54 12.56
N ASN A 188 6.95 -11.99 11.54
CA ASN A 188 8.40 -12.23 11.57
C ASN A 188 9.23 -11.05 11.02
N ALA A 189 8.60 -9.88 10.84
CA ALA A 189 9.22 -8.63 10.41
C ALA A 189 8.87 -7.50 11.39
N ASN A 190 9.78 -6.53 11.49
CA ASN A 190 9.63 -5.33 12.31
C ASN A 190 9.75 -4.08 11.42
N CYS A 191 8.87 -4.00 10.42
CA CYS A 191 8.92 -2.97 9.39
C CYS A 191 8.90 -1.56 9.99
N LEU A 192 9.74 -0.67 9.47
CA LEU A 192 9.79 0.73 9.90
C LEU A 192 8.42 1.43 9.80
N GLY A 193 7.66 1.17 8.73
CA GLY A 193 6.28 1.65 8.54
C GLY A 193 5.21 0.57 8.74
N CYS A 194 5.29 -0.24 9.79
CA CYS A 194 4.34 -1.34 10.02
C CYS A 194 2.91 -0.83 10.26
N ILE A 195 2.00 -1.03 9.30
CA ILE A 195 0.60 -0.59 9.44
C ILE A 195 -0.24 -1.45 10.39
N SER A 196 0.19 -2.68 10.71
CA SER A 196 -0.58 -3.61 11.55
C SER A 196 -0.20 -3.54 13.03
N LEU A 197 0.93 -2.93 13.35
CA LEU A 197 1.42 -2.78 14.72
C LEU A 197 2.35 -1.57 14.80
N GLN A 198 1.93 -0.56 15.54
CA GLN A 198 2.73 0.62 15.88
C GLN A 198 2.79 0.76 17.40
N PRO A 199 3.89 1.31 17.96
CA PRO A 199 3.91 1.73 19.35
C PRO A 199 2.76 2.68 19.66
N ALA A 200 2.07 2.47 20.78
CA ALA A 200 0.85 3.20 21.14
C ALA A 200 1.05 4.73 21.29
N GLU A 201 2.28 5.17 21.56
CA GLU A 201 2.62 6.54 21.94
C GLU A 201 2.87 7.48 20.76
N CYS A 202 3.10 6.95 19.55
CA CYS A 202 3.46 7.78 18.39
C CYS A 202 2.30 7.96 17.43
N CYS A 203 1.69 6.85 16.98
CA CYS A 203 0.54 6.81 16.07
C CYS A 203 -0.11 5.41 16.18
N PRO A 204 -1.33 5.27 16.72
CA PRO A 204 -1.98 3.96 16.81
C PRO A 204 -2.18 3.37 15.41
N ALA A 205 -1.98 2.06 15.28
CA ALA A 205 -2.28 1.37 14.04
C ALA A 205 -3.76 1.59 13.65
N PRO A 206 -4.08 1.78 12.36
CA PRO A 206 -5.46 2.02 11.92
C PRO A 206 -6.40 0.85 12.26
N GLN A 207 -5.85 -0.35 12.46
CA GLN A 207 -6.55 -1.57 12.83
C GLN A 207 -5.69 -2.38 13.80
N SER A 208 -6.32 -3.05 14.76
CA SER A 208 -5.61 -3.96 15.66
C SER A 208 -5.52 -5.36 15.06
N ARG A 209 -4.44 -6.09 15.39
CA ARG A 209 -4.31 -7.49 14.99
C ARG A 209 -5.40 -8.36 15.62
N ILE A 210 -5.80 -9.41 14.90
CA ILE A 210 -6.59 -10.51 15.43
C ILE A 210 -5.91 -11.07 16.68
N ALA A 211 -6.70 -11.39 17.72
CA ALA A 211 -6.18 -11.83 19.02
C ALA A 211 -6.13 -13.36 19.18
N PHE A 212 -6.48 -14.12 18.14
CA PHE A 212 -6.56 -15.57 18.19
C PHE A 212 -6.10 -16.19 16.87
N HIS A 213 -5.73 -17.46 16.93
CA HIS A 213 -5.47 -18.28 15.74
C HIS A 213 -6.78 -18.99 15.36
N PRO A 214 -7.38 -18.69 14.19
CA PRO A 214 -8.57 -19.40 13.74
C PRO A 214 -8.21 -20.86 13.39
N THR A 215 -9.21 -21.73 13.47
CA THR A 215 -9.09 -23.10 12.99
C THR A 215 -9.19 -23.17 11.48
N ALA A 216 -8.69 -24.25 10.88
CA ALA A 216 -8.83 -24.48 9.44
C ALA A 216 -10.31 -24.59 9.01
N GLU A 217 -11.20 -25.04 9.90
CA GLU A 217 -12.64 -25.10 9.60
C GLU A 217 -13.26 -23.71 9.58
N GLU A 218 -12.97 -22.86 10.58
CA GLU A 218 -13.46 -21.48 10.60
C GLU A 218 -13.06 -20.71 9.33
N VAL A 219 -11.81 -20.87 8.88
CA VAL A 219 -11.32 -20.27 7.63
C VAL A 219 -12.04 -20.87 6.42
N ALA A 220 -12.22 -22.19 6.39
CA ALA A 220 -12.85 -22.87 5.26
C ALA A 220 -14.34 -22.52 5.11
N GLU A 221 -15.07 -22.38 6.22
CA GLU A 221 -16.47 -21.96 6.23
C GLU A 221 -16.64 -20.57 5.60
N VAL A 222 -15.88 -19.59 6.07
CA VAL A 222 -15.88 -18.22 5.52
C VAL A 222 -15.46 -18.23 4.05
N GLY A 223 -14.39 -18.98 3.73
CA GLY A 223 -13.89 -19.09 2.37
C GLY A 223 -14.91 -19.66 1.40
N VAL A 224 -15.58 -20.75 1.76
CA VAL A 224 -16.60 -21.39 0.90
C VAL A 224 -17.85 -20.53 0.78
N TYR A 225 -18.28 -19.89 1.88
CA TYR A 225 -19.41 -18.97 1.89
C TYR A 225 -19.23 -17.84 0.87
N HIS A 226 -18.04 -17.23 0.87
CA HIS A 226 -17.72 -16.11 -0.01
C HIS A 226 -17.49 -16.55 -1.45
N LEU A 227 -16.57 -17.49 -1.68
CA LEU A 227 -16.16 -17.92 -3.03
C LEU A 227 -17.30 -18.53 -3.85
N SER A 228 -18.25 -19.20 -3.19
CA SER A 228 -19.40 -19.81 -3.87
C SER A 228 -20.50 -18.81 -4.22
N GLY A 229 -20.52 -17.64 -3.57
CA GLY A 229 -21.64 -16.70 -3.65
C GLY A 229 -21.33 -15.37 -4.31
N ALA A 230 -20.11 -14.87 -4.15
CA ALA A 230 -19.74 -13.54 -4.61
C ALA A 230 -19.40 -13.52 -6.11
N PRO A 231 -19.72 -12.44 -6.84
CA PRO A 231 -19.14 -12.17 -8.15
C PRO A 231 -17.67 -11.76 -8.01
N ASP A 232 -16.84 -12.17 -8.97
CA ASP A 232 -15.39 -11.92 -8.98
C ASP A 232 -14.73 -12.24 -7.62
N ALA A 233 -15.15 -13.36 -7.02
CA ALA A 233 -14.83 -13.67 -5.63
C ALA A 233 -13.34 -13.95 -5.44
N ILE A 234 -12.74 -13.22 -4.50
CA ILE A 234 -11.38 -13.45 -4.03
C ILE A 234 -11.46 -13.58 -2.51
N ILE A 235 -10.73 -14.53 -1.94
CA ILE A 235 -10.38 -14.51 -0.53
C ILE A 235 -8.89 -14.22 -0.39
N SER A 236 -8.54 -13.36 0.57
CA SER A 236 -7.15 -12.94 0.77
C SER A 236 -6.73 -13.07 2.22
N PHE A 237 -5.64 -13.81 2.44
CA PHE A 237 -4.86 -13.77 3.67
C PHE A 237 -3.92 -12.56 3.66
N GLY A 238 -3.44 -12.12 4.83
CA GLY A 238 -2.51 -11.00 5.00
C GLY A 238 -3.17 -9.62 4.95
N GLN A 239 -4.20 -9.41 5.78
CA GLN A 239 -4.89 -8.12 5.87
C GLN A 239 -4.29 -7.20 6.94
N GLY A 240 -4.70 -5.92 6.97
CA GLY A 240 -4.19 -4.95 7.94
C GLY A 240 -4.41 -5.32 9.41
N CYS A 241 -5.41 -6.16 9.70
CA CYS A 241 -5.71 -6.69 11.03
C CYS A 241 -4.97 -8.01 11.35
N GLU A 242 -3.87 -8.32 10.68
CA GLU A 242 -3.04 -9.49 10.99
C GLU A 242 -1.54 -9.21 10.76
N GLY A 243 -0.68 -10.14 11.18
CA GLY A 243 0.76 -10.12 10.94
C GLY A 243 1.15 -10.83 9.63
N GLU A 244 2.12 -11.74 9.68
CA GLU A 244 2.57 -12.50 8.51
C GLU A 244 1.75 -13.80 8.38
N PRO A 245 0.89 -13.94 7.36
CA PRO A 245 0.05 -15.13 7.19
C PRO A 245 0.84 -16.42 6.93
N ALA A 246 2.03 -16.36 6.33
CA ALA A 246 2.85 -17.56 6.10
C ALA A 246 3.22 -18.28 7.42
N LEU A 247 3.24 -17.59 8.55
CA LEU A 247 3.45 -18.21 9.88
C LEU A 247 2.28 -19.11 10.30
N ALA A 248 1.11 -18.95 9.69
CA ALA A 248 -0.07 -19.80 9.86
C ALA A 248 -0.24 -20.82 8.71
N ALA A 249 0.84 -21.17 8.00
CA ALA A 249 0.80 -22.00 6.79
C ALA A 249 0.06 -23.34 6.97
N GLY A 250 0.21 -24.01 8.11
CA GLY A 250 -0.53 -25.24 8.41
C GLY A 250 -2.04 -25.04 8.40
N THR A 251 -2.53 -23.99 9.06
CA THR A 251 -3.96 -23.62 9.08
C THR A 251 -4.45 -23.23 7.69
N ILE A 252 -3.71 -22.37 6.99
CA ILE A 252 -4.06 -21.92 5.64
C ILE A 252 -4.13 -23.11 4.68
N ALA A 253 -3.09 -23.94 4.62
CA ALA A 253 -3.04 -25.10 3.72
C ALA A 253 -4.18 -26.08 3.99
N ALA A 254 -4.47 -26.34 5.26
CA ALA A 254 -5.58 -27.20 5.67
C ALA A 254 -6.95 -26.61 5.30
N ALA A 255 -7.12 -25.28 5.39
CA ALA A 255 -8.35 -24.60 4.99
C ALA A 255 -8.52 -24.55 3.47
N VAL A 256 -7.46 -24.25 2.72
CA VAL A 256 -7.47 -24.20 1.25
C VAL A 256 -7.90 -25.54 0.66
N ARG A 257 -7.37 -26.66 1.16
CA ARG A 257 -7.80 -28.01 0.72
C ARG A 257 -9.29 -28.25 0.99
N ARG A 258 -9.79 -27.87 2.17
CA ARG A 258 -11.23 -27.96 2.52
C ARG A 258 -12.10 -27.09 1.61
N ILE A 259 -11.66 -25.87 1.33
CA ILE A 259 -12.34 -24.95 0.42
C ILE A 259 -12.43 -25.59 -0.96
N ARG A 260 -11.31 -26.07 -1.51
CA ARG A 260 -11.25 -26.66 -2.85
C ARG A 260 -12.01 -27.98 -2.97
N ALA A 261 -12.17 -28.73 -1.88
CA ALA A 261 -13.06 -29.89 -1.83
C ALA A 261 -14.55 -29.51 -1.92
N ARG A 262 -14.95 -28.30 -1.52
CA ARG A 262 -16.35 -27.82 -1.57
C ARG A 262 -16.65 -26.90 -2.75
N THR A 263 -15.65 -26.20 -3.29
CA THR A 263 -15.83 -25.27 -4.42
C THR A 263 -14.54 -25.03 -5.21
N GLY A 264 -14.64 -25.15 -6.54
CA GLY A 264 -13.58 -24.75 -7.48
C GLY A 264 -13.60 -23.26 -7.84
N ARG A 265 -14.63 -22.52 -7.38
CA ARG A 265 -14.86 -21.13 -7.79
C ARG A 265 -13.92 -20.15 -7.10
N GLY A 266 -13.66 -19.05 -7.80
CA GLY A 266 -12.98 -17.86 -7.28
C GLY A 266 -11.51 -18.09 -6.91
N ILE A 267 -10.88 -17.04 -6.39
CA ILE A 267 -9.42 -16.95 -6.27
C ILE A 267 -9.01 -16.93 -4.80
N ILE A 268 -7.98 -17.71 -4.48
CA ILE A 268 -7.34 -17.69 -3.16
C ILE A 268 -6.01 -16.97 -3.30
N ASN A 269 -5.92 -15.82 -2.62
CA ASN A 269 -4.76 -14.94 -2.61
C ASN A 269 -4.12 -14.89 -1.22
N ILE A 270 -2.83 -14.58 -1.18
CA ILE A 270 -2.11 -14.23 0.04
C ILE A 270 -1.33 -12.94 -0.15
N ASN A 271 -1.47 -11.99 0.76
CA ASN A 271 -0.57 -10.85 0.88
C ASN A 271 0.49 -11.21 1.94
N THR A 272 1.78 -11.12 1.61
CA THR A 272 2.84 -11.64 2.46
C THR A 272 4.10 -10.80 2.32
N ASN A 273 4.98 -10.86 3.32
CA ASN A 273 6.37 -10.44 3.17
C ASN A 273 7.25 -11.49 2.45
N ALA A 274 6.74 -12.72 2.32
CA ALA A 274 7.35 -13.88 1.69
C ALA A 274 8.70 -14.33 2.29
N GLY A 275 8.99 -13.91 3.52
CA GLY A 275 10.22 -14.23 4.25
C GLY A 275 10.21 -15.59 4.97
N TYR A 276 9.15 -16.38 4.84
CA TYR A 276 9.09 -17.75 5.36
C TYR A 276 8.82 -18.75 4.24
N THR A 277 9.88 -19.16 3.55
CA THR A 277 9.84 -19.97 2.33
C THR A 277 9.09 -21.29 2.49
N ASP A 278 9.34 -22.04 3.58
CA ASP A 278 8.66 -23.32 3.83
C ASP A 278 7.15 -23.13 3.99
N GLY A 279 6.73 -22.06 4.69
CA GLY A 279 5.33 -21.72 4.85
C GLY A 279 4.67 -21.34 3.52
N ILE A 280 5.37 -20.53 2.69
CA ILE A 280 4.89 -20.20 1.35
C ILE A 280 4.75 -21.47 0.50
N ALA A 281 5.76 -22.34 0.48
CA ALA A 281 5.70 -23.59 -0.28
C ALA A 281 4.51 -24.46 0.13
N GLN A 282 4.28 -24.62 1.44
CA GLN A 282 3.15 -25.38 1.97
C GLN A 282 1.79 -24.81 1.54
N ILE A 283 1.64 -23.48 1.53
CA ILE A 283 0.41 -22.80 1.09
C ILE A 283 0.22 -22.93 -0.43
N VAL A 284 1.30 -22.76 -1.20
CA VAL A 284 1.29 -22.91 -2.66
C VAL A 284 0.83 -24.30 -3.05
N ASP A 285 1.44 -25.34 -2.46
CA ASP A 285 1.11 -26.75 -2.75
C ASP A 285 -0.31 -27.14 -2.30
N ALA A 286 -0.94 -26.36 -1.43
CA ALA A 286 -2.34 -26.57 -1.05
C ALA A 286 -3.35 -26.09 -2.10
N GLY A 287 -2.93 -25.26 -3.06
CA GLY A 287 -3.78 -24.74 -4.15
C GLY A 287 -3.96 -23.22 -4.15
N LEU A 288 -2.92 -22.46 -3.75
CA LEU A 288 -2.90 -21.01 -3.86
C LEU A 288 -3.00 -20.57 -5.33
N ASN A 289 -3.81 -19.54 -5.63
CA ASN A 289 -3.94 -19.02 -6.98
C ASN A 289 -3.03 -17.82 -7.23
N SER A 290 -2.88 -16.95 -6.24
CA SER A 290 -2.05 -15.76 -6.35
C SER A 290 -1.34 -15.39 -5.06
N MET A 291 -0.20 -14.73 -5.22
CA MET A 291 0.62 -14.23 -4.13
C MET A 291 0.98 -12.76 -4.38
N ARG A 292 0.82 -11.93 -3.36
CA ARG A 292 1.19 -10.52 -3.37
C ARG A 292 2.27 -10.27 -2.35
N VAL A 293 3.48 -9.97 -2.82
CA VAL A 293 4.64 -9.77 -1.96
C VAL A 293 4.85 -8.28 -1.74
N SER A 294 4.79 -7.83 -0.49
CA SER A 294 5.12 -6.44 -0.17
C SER A 294 6.64 -6.28 -0.16
N ILE A 295 7.14 -5.29 -0.90
CA ILE A 295 8.58 -5.05 -1.06
C ILE A 295 8.89 -3.55 -1.16
N ILE A 296 9.94 -3.12 -0.44
CA ILE A 296 10.40 -1.73 -0.41
C ILE A 296 11.54 -1.45 -1.40
N SER A 297 12.41 -2.44 -1.61
CA SER A 297 13.66 -2.32 -2.37
C SER A 297 14.08 -3.69 -2.89
N ALA A 298 14.72 -3.71 -4.04
CA ALA A 298 15.38 -4.89 -4.61
C ALA A 298 16.86 -5.02 -4.19
N ARG A 299 17.34 -4.15 -3.30
CA ARG A 299 18.71 -4.19 -2.75
C ARG A 299 18.71 -4.81 -1.34
N PRO A 300 19.63 -5.75 -1.03
CA PRO A 300 19.65 -6.42 0.27
C PRO A 300 19.81 -5.49 1.48
N ASP A 301 20.67 -4.48 1.39
CA ASP A 301 20.96 -3.53 2.47
C ASP A 301 19.74 -2.66 2.79
N ALA A 302 19.12 -2.08 1.76
CA ALA A 302 17.94 -1.24 1.93
C ALA A 302 16.68 -2.05 2.30
N TYR A 303 16.53 -3.26 1.75
CA TYR A 303 15.48 -4.19 2.18
C TYR A 303 15.58 -4.48 3.68
N GLN A 304 16.77 -4.86 4.16
CA GLN A 304 16.99 -5.19 5.56
C GLN A 304 16.77 -3.98 6.49
N ALA A 305 17.20 -2.79 6.07
CA ALA A 305 17.01 -1.55 6.83
C ALA A 305 15.53 -1.24 7.10
N TYR A 306 14.65 -1.55 6.15
CA TYR A 306 13.22 -1.32 6.27
C TYR A 306 12.50 -2.43 7.04
N TYR A 307 12.68 -3.70 6.64
CA TYR A 307 11.91 -4.82 7.20
C TYR A 307 12.40 -5.29 8.57
N ARG A 308 13.69 -5.10 8.87
CA ARG A 308 14.32 -5.47 10.15
C ARG A 308 13.91 -6.87 10.61
N ALA A 309 13.97 -7.82 9.69
CA ALA A 309 13.46 -9.18 9.84
C ALA A 309 14.59 -10.19 10.06
N GLY A 310 14.24 -11.39 10.51
CA GLY A 310 15.17 -12.51 10.65
C GLY A 310 15.52 -13.23 9.34
N TYR A 311 14.83 -12.88 8.24
CA TYR A 311 15.04 -13.42 6.89
C TYR A 311 15.64 -12.35 5.96
N ARG A 312 16.15 -12.77 4.80
CA ARG A 312 16.83 -11.91 3.82
C ARG A 312 16.02 -11.79 2.53
N LEU A 313 16.42 -10.85 1.67
CA LEU A 313 15.83 -10.68 0.34
C LEU A 313 15.92 -11.96 -0.52
N ASP A 314 16.96 -12.78 -0.35
CA ASP A 314 17.10 -14.04 -1.08
C ASP A 314 16.03 -15.07 -0.70
N ASP A 315 15.58 -15.08 0.55
CA ASP A 315 14.46 -15.94 0.99
C ASP A 315 13.16 -15.52 0.30
N VAL A 316 12.94 -14.21 0.17
CA VAL A 316 11.80 -13.62 -0.55
C VAL A 316 11.85 -14.01 -2.03
N LYS A 317 13.02 -13.92 -2.67
CA LYS A 317 13.22 -14.39 -4.05
C LYS A 317 12.95 -15.90 -4.17
N ALA A 318 13.40 -16.71 -3.21
CA ALA A 318 13.15 -18.15 -3.19
C ALA A 318 11.64 -18.47 -3.12
N SER A 319 10.90 -17.79 -2.24
CA SER A 319 9.43 -17.89 -2.15
C SER A 319 8.74 -17.52 -3.48
N ILE A 320 9.15 -16.42 -4.11
CA ILE A 320 8.61 -15.99 -5.40
C ILE A 320 8.89 -17.03 -6.49
N ARG A 321 10.15 -17.48 -6.62
CA ARG A 321 10.53 -18.48 -7.62
C ARG A 321 9.75 -19.78 -7.43
N TYR A 322 9.55 -20.23 -6.19
CA TYR A 322 8.75 -21.42 -5.90
C TYR A 322 7.30 -21.25 -6.36
N ALA A 323 6.65 -20.15 -5.98
CA ALA A 323 5.28 -19.86 -6.38
C ALA A 323 5.13 -19.79 -7.92
N LYS A 324 6.06 -19.10 -8.59
CA LYS A 324 6.09 -18.99 -10.06
C LYS A 324 6.27 -20.35 -10.74
N ALA A 325 7.17 -21.20 -10.24
CA ALA A 325 7.39 -22.55 -10.77
C ALA A 325 6.14 -23.44 -10.64
N LYS A 326 5.25 -23.14 -9.70
CA LYS A 326 3.96 -23.81 -9.49
C LYS A 326 2.79 -23.15 -10.22
N GLY A 327 3.06 -22.12 -11.03
CA GLY A 327 2.04 -21.43 -11.83
C GLY A 327 1.17 -20.43 -11.04
N VAL A 328 1.59 -20.06 -9.82
CA VAL A 328 0.92 -19.02 -9.03
C VAL A 328 1.18 -17.65 -9.66
N TYR A 329 0.14 -16.82 -9.76
CA TYR A 329 0.28 -15.43 -10.20
C TYR A 329 0.93 -14.59 -9.10
N VAL A 330 2.09 -14.01 -9.37
CA VAL A 330 2.84 -13.23 -8.37
C VAL A 330 2.82 -11.75 -8.72
N SER A 331 2.39 -10.94 -7.76
CA SER A 331 2.42 -9.48 -7.81
C SER A 331 3.31 -8.92 -6.71
N LEU A 332 3.97 -7.80 -6.97
CA LEU A 332 4.69 -7.03 -5.96
C LEU A 332 3.84 -5.85 -5.51
N ASN A 333 3.62 -5.70 -4.21
CA ASN A 333 3.23 -4.43 -3.62
C ASN A 333 4.52 -3.61 -3.44
N MET A 334 4.89 -2.83 -4.46
CA MET A 334 6.04 -1.94 -4.40
C MET A 334 5.68 -0.70 -3.59
N LEU A 335 6.32 -0.55 -2.43
CA LEU A 335 6.16 0.60 -1.55
C LEU A 335 6.96 1.79 -2.10
N LEU A 336 6.36 2.51 -3.04
CA LEU A 336 6.98 3.57 -3.80
C LEU A 336 7.23 4.84 -2.96
N PHE A 337 8.47 5.32 -3.04
CA PHE A 337 8.95 6.56 -2.47
C PHE A 337 9.75 7.34 -3.52
N PRO A 338 9.29 8.54 -3.95
CA PRO A 338 10.03 9.38 -4.89
C PRO A 338 11.40 9.79 -4.37
N GLY A 339 12.42 9.62 -5.21
CA GLY A 339 13.83 9.78 -4.89
C GLY A 339 14.43 8.66 -4.04
N PHE A 340 13.80 7.48 -4.04
CA PHE A 340 14.35 6.25 -3.49
C PHE A 340 14.26 5.12 -4.53
N ASN A 341 13.06 4.65 -4.88
CA ASN A 341 12.90 3.53 -5.81
C ASN A 341 13.37 3.85 -7.24
N ASP A 342 13.33 5.13 -7.60
CA ASP A 342 13.76 5.72 -8.86
C ASP A 342 15.20 6.27 -8.80
N ARG A 343 16.02 5.79 -7.87
CA ARG A 343 17.48 6.00 -7.93
C ARG A 343 18.10 5.06 -8.97
N PRO A 344 19.16 5.44 -9.69
CA PRO A 344 19.81 4.57 -10.68
C PRO A 344 20.17 3.18 -10.15
N GLU A 345 20.71 3.11 -8.93
CA GLU A 345 21.10 1.85 -8.32
C GLU A 345 19.93 0.99 -7.83
N GLU A 346 18.82 1.61 -7.44
CA GLU A 346 17.56 0.89 -7.13
C GLU A 346 16.92 0.39 -8.43
N ALA A 347 16.86 1.23 -9.47
CA ALA A 347 16.31 0.85 -10.77
C ALA A 347 17.06 -0.35 -11.38
N ALA A 348 18.40 -0.33 -11.36
CA ALA A 348 19.22 -1.47 -11.79
C ALA A 348 18.85 -2.75 -11.02
N ALA A 349 18.79 -2.66 -9.68
CA ALA A 349 18.42 -3.80 -8.84
C ALA A 349 16.99 -4.30 -9.11
N TRP A 350 16.03 -3.40 -9.35
CA TRP A 350 14.66 -3.76 -9.72
C TRP A 350 14.62 -4.52 -11.04
N PHE A 351 15.40 -4.10 -12.02
CA PHE A 351 15.42 -4.79 -13.29
C PHE A 351 16.01 -6.21 -13.17
N ASP A 352 17.09 -6.38 -12.42
CA ASP A 352 17.67 -7.69 -12.18
C ASP A 352 16.71 -8.58 -11.37
N PHE A 353 16.07 -8.03 -10.34
CA PHE A 353 15.07 -8.73 -9.54
C PHE A 353 13.90 -9.21 -10.41
N LEU A 354 13.34 -8.36 -11.26
CA LEU A 354 12.20 -8.70 -12.12
C LEU A 354 12.58 -9.73 -13.19
N ALA A 355 13.78 -9.61 -13.77
CA ALA A 355 14.31 -10.59 -14.72
C ALA A 355 14.53 -11.96 -14.08
N GLU A 356 15.07 -12.00 -12.86
CA GLU A 356 15.35 -13.23 -12.12
C GLU A 356 14.07 -13.94 -11.64
N THR A 357 13.10 -13.16 -11.15
CA THR A 357 11.92 -13.71 -10.45
C THR A 357 10.74 -14.00 -11.37
N GLY A 358 10.63 -13.30 -12.52
CA GLY A 358 9.52 -13.50 -13.45
C GLY A 358 8.15 -13.10 -12.90
N VAL A 359 8.11 -12.14 -11.96
CA VAL A 359 6.89 -11.53 -11.41
C VAL A 359 5.95 -11.07 -12.53
N ASP A 360 4.64 -11.23 -12.32
CA ASP A 360 3.61 -10.89 -13.31
C ASP A 360 3.16 -9.43 -13.25
N MET A 361 3.22 -8.82 -12.07
CA MET A 361 2.72 -7.45 -11.85
C MET A 361 3.52 -6.69 -10.79
N VAL A 362 3.71 -5.40 -11.01
CA VAL A 362 4.09 -4.44 -9.96
C VAL A 362 2.89 -3.55 -9.65
N GLN A 363 2.39 -3.69 -8.43
CA GLN A 363 1.38 -2.83 -7.83
C GLN A 363 2.04 -1.67 -7.10
N LEU A 364 1.84 -0.47 -7.62
CA LEU A 364 2.36 0.75 -7.04
C LEU A 364 1.54 1.11 -5.81
N ARG A 365 2.23 1.28 -4.68
CA ARG A 365 1.67 1.71 -3.39
C ARG A 365 2.49 2.87 -2.89
N ASN A 366 1.88 4.03 -2.66
CA ASN A 366 2.61 5.13 -2.03
C ASN A 366 3.03 4.68 -0.62
N LEU A 367 4.33 4.80 -0.29
CA LEU A 367 4.81 4.48 1.04
C LEU A 367 4.20 5.45 2.06
N ASN A 368 3.52 4.89 3.06
CA ASN A 368 2.93 5.62 4.17
C ASN A 368 3.90 5.70 5.34
N LEU A 369 4.70 6.77 5.41
CA LEU A 369 5.70 6.99 6.45
C LEU A 369 6.17 8.46 6.42
N ASP A 370 6.62 8.99 7.57
CA ASP A 370 7.32 10.28 7.63
C ASP A 370 8.54 10.26 6.67
N PRO A 371 8.60 11.17 5.68
CA PRO A 371 9.67 11.17 4.69
C PRO A 371 11.08 11.29 5.28
N ASP A 372 11.26 12.05 6.35
CA ASP A 372 12.58 12.26 6.96
C ASP A 372 13.01 11.06 7.79
N LEU A 373 12.08 10.42 8.51
CA LEU A 373 12.36 9.17 9.22
C LEU A 373 12.73 8.04 8.25
N PHE A 374 12.03 7.95 7.11
CA PHE A 374 12.35 6.98 6.07
C PHE A 374 13.76 7.22 5.51
N LEU A 375 14.06 8.43 5.05
CA LEU A 375 15.35 8.76 4.43
C LEU A 375 16.53 8.62 5.40
N THR A 376 16.32 8.89 6.68
CA THR A 376 17.35 8.68 7.72
C THR A 376 17.67 7.20 7.92
N ALA A 377 16.68 6.32 7.79
CA ALA A 377 16.85 4.88 7.98
C ALA A 377 17.39 4.15 6.74
N MET A 378 17.17 4.70 5.55
CA MET A 378 17.59 4.07 4.28
C MET A 378 19.02 4.42 3.91
N PRO A 379 19.71 3.55 3.13
CA PRO A 379 21.02 3.88 2.57
C PRO A 379 20.97 5.18 1.75
N PRO A 380 22.06 5.99 1.78
CA PRO A 380 22.13 7.23 1.01
C PRO A 380 22.06 6.96 -0.50
N SER A 381 21.66 7.98 -1.25
CA SER A 381 21.65 7.93 -2.72
C SER A 381 23.08 7.92 -3.24
N SER A 382 23.36 7.07 -4.23
CA SER A 382 24.66 7.08 -4.93
C SER A 382 24.72 8.08 -6.09
N ALA A 383 23.55 8.44 -6.63
CA ALA A 383 23.39 9.34 -7.75
C ALA A 383 22.05 10.11 -7.66
N GLU A 384 21.84 11.08 -8.54
CA GLU A 384 20.54 11.76 -8.64
C GLU A 384 19.44 10.79 -9.12
N PRO A 385 18.23 10.83 -8.52
CA PRO A 385 17.10 10.03 -8.99
C PRO A 385 16.71 10.36 -10.43
N ILE A 386 16.39 9.34 -11.23
CA ILE A 386 15.93 9.52 -12.61
C ILE A 386 14.48 10.04 -12.69
N GLY A 387 13.76 10.01 -11.56
CA GLY A 387 12.36 10.41 -11.46
C GLY A 387 11.40 9.23 -11.61
N VAL A 388 10.27 9.31 -10.91
CA VAL A 388 9.25 8.25 -10.89
C VAL A 388 8.69 7.97 -12.29
N ARG A 389 8.35 9.00 -13.09
CA ARG A 389 7.76 8.75 -14.43
C ARG A 389 8.74 8.05 -15.37
N PRO A 390 9.99 8.52 -15.51
CA PRO A 390 11.01 7.81 -16.31
C PRO A 390 11.28 6.39 -15.81
N PHE A 391 11.37 6.18 -14.49
CA PHE A 391 11.53 4.85 -13.91
C PHE A 391 10.42 3.87 -14.31
N LEU A 392 9.16 4.30 -14.21
CA LEU A 392 8.02 3.47 -14.58
C LEU A 392 7.95 3.22 -16.10
N ALA A 393 8.31 4.22 -16.92
CA ALA A 393 8.39 4.07 -18.37
C ALA A 393 9.46 3.03 -18.76
N GLU A 394 10.62 3.07 -18.11
CA GLU A 394 11.70 2.12 -18.35
C GLU A 394 11.31 0.69 -17.92
N LEU A 395 10.63 0.53 -16.78
CA LEU A 395 10.07 -0.75 -16.37
C LEU A 395 9.12 -1.33 -17.42
N ALA A 396 8.20 -0.51 -17.95
CA ALA A 396 7.25 -0.93 -18.97
C ALA A 396 7.95 -1.28 -20.30
N HIS A 397 8.98 -0.52 -20.68
CA HIS A 397 9.76 -0.74 -21.89
C HIS A 397 10.56 -2.05 -21.82
N ARG A 398 11.28 -2.27 -20.72
CA ARG A 398 12.15 -3.44 -20.54
C ARG A 398 11.37 -4.72 -20.27
N PHE A 399 10.20 -4.64 -19.64
CA PHE A 399 9.36 -5.78 -19.29
C PHE A 399 7.94 -5.64 -19.87
N PRO A 400 7.75 -5.76 -21.19
CA PRO A 400 6.45 -5.49 -21.84
C PRO A 400 5.31 -6.45 -21.43
N ARG A 401 5.65 -7.60 -20.83
CA ARG A 401 4.67 -8.55 -20.28
C ARG A 401 4.30 -8.26 -18.82
N LEU A 402 5.10 -7.46 -18.12
CA LEU A 402 4.83 -7.06 -16.73
C LEU A 402 3.65 -6.09 -16.72
N ARG A 403 2.70 -6.32 -15.82
CA ARG A 403 1.61 -5.36 -15.58
C ARG A 403 2.06 -4.33 -14.55
N LEU A 404 1.87 -3.05 -14.87
CA LEU A 404 2.02 -1.95 -13.91
C LEU A 404 0.64 -1.40 -13.57
N GLY A 405 0.33 -1.21 -12.29
CA GLY A 405 -0.95 -0.66 -11.89
C GLY A 405 -1.10 -0.52 -10.38
N SER A 406 -2.32 -0.37 -9.89
CA SER A 406 -2.60 -0.29 -8.44
C SER A 406 -3.55 -1.37 -7.93
N PHE A 407 -4.12 -2.22 -8.76
CA PHE A 407 -5.08 -3.23 -8.31
C PHE A 407 -4.81 -4.56 -8.98
N THR A 408 -5.13 -5.67 -8.31
CA THR A 408 -4.95 -6.97 -8.96
C THR A 408 -6.00 -7.16 -10.04
N GLU A 409 -5.53 -7.42 -11.26
CA GLU A 409 -6.36 -7.77 -12.40
C GLU A 409 -6.32 -9.28 -12.56
N TYR A 410 -7.38 -9.96 -12.12
CA TYR A 410 -7.50 -11.40 -12.33
C TYR A 410 -8.33 -11.71 -13.55
N ASN A 411 -7.84 -12.65 -14.36
CA ASN A 411 -8.67 -13.28 -15.38
C ASN A 411 -9.54 -14.38 -14.74
N PHE A 412 -10.76 -14.01 -14.34
CA PHE A 412 -11.71 -14.94 -13.73
C PHE A 412 -12.20 -16.04 -14.67
N ALA A 413 -11.95 -15.97 -15.99
CA ALA A 413 -12.40 -17.00 -16.93
C ALA A 413 -11.82 -18.39 -16.65
N LYS A 414 -10.67 -18.47 -15.96
CA LYS A 414 -10.05 -19.75 -15.54
C LYS A 414 -10.63 -20.32 -14.23
N HIS A 415 -11.47 -19.57 -13.52
CA HIS A 415 -11.92 -19.87 -12.16
C HIS A 415 -13.44 -19.65 -11.95
N LYS A 416 -14.21 -19.72 -13.05
CA LYS A 416 -15.68 -19.58 -13.05
C LYS A 416 -16.39 -20.81 -12.49
#